data_AF-A0AAW0GQM9-F1
#
_entry.id   AF-A0AAW0GQM9-F1
#
_cell.length_a   1.000
_cell.length_b   1.000
_cell.length_c   1.000
_cell.angle_alpha   90.00
_cell.angle_beta   90.00
_cell.angle_gamma   90.00
#
_symmetry.space_group_name_H-M   'P 1'
#
loop_
_entity.id
_entity.type
_entity.pdbx_description
1 polymer ?
#
loop_
_entity_poly.entity_id
_entity_poly.type
_entity_poly.pdbx_seq_one_letter_code
_entity_poly.pdbx_strand_id
1 'polypeptide(L)'
;MLALGGHIGYGTGDPLRLLEDMQLLKPNVIPAVPRVLNRIFQAGQAAASLPGLKGALFKRALETKMHRLKTTGVTTHAFWDRLVFSKVQAVLGGNIKMMACGSAPISASTIEFLRVVLACEIIEGYVMNSILCNFYRLFTHRVLLVMV
;
A
#
# COMPACT_ATOMS: atom_id res chain seq x y z
N MET A 1 16.02 4.29 13.01
CA MET A 1 15.26 3.02 12.96
C MET A 1 16.01 1.86 13.62
N LEU A 2 17.25 1.53 13.24
CA LEU A 2 18.07 0.51 13.93
C LEU A 2 18.38 0.87 15.40
N ALA A 3 18.65 2.16 15.68
CA ALA A 3 18.90 2.66 17.04
C ALA A 3 17.68 2.66 17.98
N LEU A 4 16.47 2.33 17.48
CA LEU A 4 15.20 2.40 18.21
C LEU A 4 14.43 1.07 18.22
N GLY A 5 15.12 -0.04 17.91
CA GLY A 5 14.52 -1.38 17.93
C GLY A 5 13.62 -1.72 16.74
N GLY A 6 13.66 -0.92 15.66
CA GLY A 6 12.96 -1.26 14.41
C GLY A 6 13.65 -2.42 13.68
N HIS A 7 12.87 -3.26 13.01
CA HIS A 7 13.41 -4.33 12.18
C HIS A 7 13.41 -3.92 10.70
N ILE A 8 14.49 -4.26 10.01
CA ILE A 8 14.63 -4.04 8.58
C ILE A 8 14.59 -5.42 7.90
N GLY A 9 13.61 -5.59 7.02
CA GLY A 9 13.54 -6.75 6.14
C GLY A 9 14.23 -6.44 4.82
N TYR A 10 15.00 -7.39 4.31
CA TYR A 10 15.54 -7.35 2.94
C TYR A 10 14.82 -8.41 2.12
N GLY A 11 14.25 -7.99 0.98
CA GLY A 11 13.68 -8.92 0.03
C GLY A 11 14.75 -9.72 -0.69
N THR A 12 14.34 -10.81 -1.34
CA THR A 12 15.22 -11.75 -2.05
C THR A 12 15.84 -11.14 -3.33
N GLY A 13 15.54 -9.88 -3.67
CA GLY A 13 16.02 -9.16 -4.86
C GLY A 13 15.22 -9.46 -6.13
N ASP A 14 14.28 -10.41 -6.10
CA ASP A 14 13.41 -10.73 -7.23
C ASP A 14 12.04 -10.04 -7.07
N PRO A 15 11.63 -9.16 -8.03
CA PRO A 15 10.34 -8.48 -8.00
C PRO A 15 9.12 -9.43 -8.01
N LEU A 16 9.27 -10.67 -8.50
CA LEU A 16 8.20 -11.67 -8.52
C LEU A 16 7.96 -12.29 -7.14
N ARG A 17 9.03 -12.44 -6.35
CA ARG A 17 8.99 -13.02 -4.99
C ARG A 17 8.71 -11.98 -3.92
N LEU A 18 8.69 -10.71 -4.30
CA LEU A 18 8.38 -9.59 -3.40
C LEU A 18 7.06 -9.79 -2.63
N LEU A 19 6.04 -10.36 -3.28
CA LEU A 19 4.76 -10.65 -2.61
C LEU A 19 4.92 -11.70 -1.49
N GLU A 20 5.71 -12.74 -1.72
CA GLU A 20 6.03 -13.77 -0.72
C GLU A 20 6.84 -13.16 0.43
N ASP A 21 7.84 -12.35 0.11
CA ASP A 21 8.67 -11.64 1.10
C ASP A 21 7.82 -10.70 1.97
N MET A 22 6.87 -9.97 1.36
CA MET A 22 5.93 -9.11 2.09
C MET A 22 5.01 -9.90 3.01
N GLN A 23 4.56 -11.09 2.61
CA GLN A 23 3.73 -11.96 3.44
C GLN A 23 4.50 -12.54 4.63
N LEU A 24 5.78 -12.86 4.44
CA LEU A 24 6.65 -13.36 5.49
C LEU A 24 7.03 -12.26 6.48
N LEU A 25 7.47 -11.11 5.97
CA LEU A 25 8.00 -10.00 6.78
C LEU A 25 6.90 -9.15 7.42
N LYS A 26 5.69 -9.15 6.86
CA LYS A 26 4.52 -8.38 7.31
C LYS A 26 4.88 -6.93 7.68
N PRO A 27 5.53 -6.18 6.76
CA PRO A 27 6.07 -4.88 7.08
C PRO A 27 4.97 -3.87 7.38
N ASN A 28 5.26 -2.92 8.25
CA ASN A 28 4.35 -1.81 8.55
C ASN A 28 4.50 -0.65 7.57
N VAL A 29 5.70 -0.50 7.04
CA VAL A 29 6.08 0.59 6.16
C VAL A 29 6.83 -0.02 4.98
N ILE A 30 6.49 0.41 3.77
CA ILE A 30 7.15 -0.04 2.54
C ILE A 30 7.50 1.19 1.69
N PRO A 31 8.79 1.44 1.40
CA PRO A 31 9.19 2.28 0.29
C PRO A 31 8.96 1.48 -1.00
N ALA A 32 8.11 1.99 -1.88
CA ALA A 32 7.78 1.35 -3.14
C ALA A 32 8.09 2.28 -4.32
N VAL A 33 8.64 1.71 -5.38
CA VAL A 33 8.83 2.45 -6.64
C VAL A 33 7.50 2.59 -7.38
N PRO A 34 7.31 3.65 -8.19
CA PRO A 34 6.07 3.88 -8.94
C PRO A 34 5.63 2.67 -9.79
N ARG A 35 6.59 1.95 -10.35
CA ARG A 35 6.34 0.74 -11.16
C ARG A 35 5.63 -0.36 -10.36
N VAL A 36 5.98 -0.54 -9.08
CA VAL A 36 5.35 -1.54 -8.20
C VAL A 36 3.94 -1.09 -7.85
N LEU A 37 3.76 0.19 -7.51
CA LEU A 37 2.43 0.75 -7.24
C LEU A 37 1.49 0.63 -8.44
N ASN A 38 1.98 0.88 -9.65
CA ASN A 38 1.20 0.70 -10.88
C ASN A 38 0.79 -0.75 -11.11
N ARG A 39 1.66 -1.73 -10.79
CA ARG A 39 1.29 -3.16 -10.85
C ARG A 39 0.20 -3.50 -9.84
N ILE A 40 0.30 -2.99 -8.60
CA ILE A 40 -0.72 -3.21 -7.57
C ILE A 40 -2.05 -2.56 -8.01
N PHE A 41 -2.00 -1.38 -8.60
CA PHE A 41 -3.16 -0.71 -9.18
C PHE A 41 -3.82 -1.56 -10.27
N GLN A 42 -3.05 -2.05 -11.23
CA GLN A 42 -3.56 -2.92 -12.31
C GLN A 42 -4.14 -4.23 -11.76
N ALA A 43 -3.47 -4.86 -10.78
CA ALA A 43 -3.97 -6.07 -10.14
C ALA A 43 -5.27 -5.83 -9.38
N GLY A 44 -5.38 -4.71 -8.65
CA GLY A 44 -6.60 -4.31 -7.97
C GLY A 44 -7.74 -3.99 -8.94
N GLN A 45 -7.42 -3.37 -10.08
CA GLN A 45 -8.39 -3.06 -11.12
C GLN A 45 -8.86 -4.33 -11.85
N ALA A 46 -7.96 -5.28 -12.10
CA ALA A 46 -8.33 -6.60 -12.61
C ALA A 46 -9.25 -7.34 -11.63
N ALA A 47 -8.98 -7.26 -10.32
CA ALA A 47 -9.84 -7.84 -9.29
C ALA A 47 -11.23 -7.17 -9.24
N ALA A 48 -11.32 -5.86 -9.50
CA ALA A 48 -12.58 -5.13 -9.63
C ALA A 48 -13.38 -5.53 -10.88
N SER A 49 -12.69 -5.85 -11.97
CA SER A 49 -13.28 -6.22 -13.25
C SER A 49 -13.65 -7.71 -13.37
N LEU A 50 -13.40 -8.53 -12.34
CA LEU A 50 -13.77 -9.94 -12.34
C LEU A 50 -15.30 -10.10 -12.44
N PRO A 51 -15.81 -10.92 -13.37
CA PRO A 51 -17.25 -11.17 -13.48
C PRO A 51 -17.76 -11.92 -12.24
N GLY A 52 -18.95 -11.52 -11.76
CA GLY A 52 -19.66 -12.16 -10.65
C GLY A 52 -19.76 -11.33 -9.38
N LEU A 53 -20.26 -11.96 -8.31
CA LEU A 53 -20.58 -11.29 -7.04
C LEU A 53 -19.35 -10.67 -6.37
N LYS A 54 -18.17 -11.30 -6.49
CA LYS A 54 -16.92 -10.82 -5.88
C LYS A 54 -16.43 -9.50 -6.50
N GLY A 55 -16.44 -9.37 -7.83
CA GLY A 55 -16.07 -8.13 -8.51
C GLY A 55 -17.09 -7.02 -8.29
N ALA A 56 -18.38 -7.35 -8.35
CA ALA A 56 -19.45 -6.41 -8.03
C ALA A 56 -19.35 -5.86 -6.59
N LEU A 57 -19.07 -6.72 -5.61
CA LEU A 57 -18.81 -6.32 -4.22
C LEU A 57 -17.56 -5.44 -4.10
N PHE A 58 -16.47 -5.79 -4.79
CA PHE A 58 -15.24 -5.00 -4.78
C PHE A 58 -15.46 -3.59 -5.33
N LYS A 59 -16.16 -3.49 -6.48
CA LYS A 59 -16.51 -2.20 -7.09
C LYS A 59 -17.39 -1.36 -6.17
N ARG A 60 -18.40 -1.97 -5.55
CA ARG A 60 -19.30 -1.27 -4.61
C ARG A 60 -18.56 -0.79 -3.35
N ALA A 61 -17.64 -1.60 -2.84
CA ALA A 61 -16.78 -1.24 -1.70
C ALA A 61 -15.85 -0.07 -2.05
N LEU A 62 -15.25 -0.09 -3.24
CA LEU A 62 -14.42 0.99 -3.77
C LEU A 62 -15.20 2.31 -3.89
N GLU A 63 -16.36 2.28 -4.55
CA GLU A 63 -17.20 3.47 -4.74
C GLU A 63 -17.62 4.08 -3.40
N THR A 64 -18.05 3.23 -2.45
CA THR A 64 -18.45 3.67 -1.09
C THR A 64 -17.29 4.35 -0.37
N LYS A 65 -16.09 3.76 -0.41
CA LYS A 65 -14.91 4.33 0.23
C LYS A 65 -14.40 5.59 -0.47
N MET A 66 -14.45 5.64 -1.79
CA MET A 66 -14.03 6.81 -2.57
C MET A 66 -14.93 8.01 -2.27
N HIS A 67 -16.25 7.78 -2.18
CA HIS A 67 -17.19 8.80 -1.74
C HIS A 67 -16.85 9.29 -0.33
N ARG A 68 -16.56 8.36 0.60
CA ARG A 68 -16.20 8.70 1.98
C ARG A 68 -14.88 9.47 2.11
N LEU A 69 -13.87 9.10 1.31
CA LEU A 69 -12.61 9.83 1.24
C LEU A 69 -12.87 11.29 0.83
N LYS A 70 -13.73 11.52 -0.18
CA LYS A 70 -14.09 12.87 -0.64
C LYS A 70 -14.91 13.66 0.37
N THR A 71 -15.81 13.01 1.11
CA THR A 71 -16.70 13.71 2.06
C THR A 71 -16.07 13.95 3.43
N THR A 72 -15.28 13.00 3.93
CA THR A 72 -14.78 13.01 5.33
C THR A 72 -13.28 12.89 5.45
N GLY A 73 -12.54 12.64 4.36
CA GLY A 73 -11.09 12.39 4.41
C GLY A 73 -10.69 11.05 5.03
N VAL A 74 -11.66 10.22 5.46
CA VAL A 74 -11.42 8.94 6.13
C VAL A 74 -11.50 7.78 5.14
N THR A 75 -10.41 7.02 5.03
CA THR A 75 -10.23 5.89 4.10
C THR A 75 -10.73 4.54 4.66
N THR A 76 -11.09 4.48 5.94
CA THR A 76 -11.41 3.25 6.66
C THR A 76 -12.92 3.04 6.81
N HIS A 77 -13.35 1.80 6.63
CA HIS A 77 -14.73 1.34 6.80
C HIS A 77 -14.68 -0.04 7.47
N ALA A 78 -15.04 -0.14 8.75
CA ALA A 78 -14.91 -1.37 9.53
C ALA A 78 -15.54 -2.62 8.87
N PHE A 79 -16.65 -2.43 8.15
CA PHE A 79 -17.35 -3.52 7.46
C PHE A 79 -16.64 -3.95 6.18
N TRP A 80 -16.37 -3.01 5.26
CA TRP A 80 -15.74 -3.30 3.98
C TRP A 80 -14.25 -3.63 4.11
N ASP A 81 -13.55 -3.04 5.08
CA ASP A 81 -12.17 -3.35 5.42
C ASP A 81 -12.00 -4.80 5.81
N ARG A 82 -12.89 -5.30 6.68
CA ARG A 82 -12.82 -6.68 7.13
C ARG A 82 -13.26 -7.67 6.06
N LEU A 83 -14.24 -7.32 5.22
CA LEU A 83 -14.83 -8.25 4.25
C LEU A 83 -14.03 -8.35 2.94
N VAL A 84 -13.58 -7.21 2.40
CA VAL A 84 -13.00 -7.11 1.06
C VAL A 84 -11.51 -6.78 1.13
N PHE A 85 -11.14 -5.76 1.90
CA PHE A 85 -9.76 -5.29 1.93
C PHE A 85 -8.84 -6.17 2.76
N SER A 86 -9.35 -6.96 3.71
CA SER A 86 -8.57 -7.95 4.47
C SER A 86 -7.84 -8.94 3.57
N LYS A 87 -8.47 -9.38 2.47
CA LYS A 87 -7.86 -10.30 1.51
C LYS A 87 -6.77 -9.62 0.69
N VAL A 88 -7.01 -8.39 0.24
CA VAL A 88 -6.03 -7.63 -0.55
C VAL A 88 -4.83 -7.23 0.32
N GLN A 89 -5.09 -6.79 1.55
CA GLN A 89 -4.06 -6.50 2.53
C GLN A 89 -3.28 -7.75 2.88
N ALA A 90 -3.92 -8.91 3.08
CA ALA A 90 -3.23 -10.16 3.38
C ALA A 90 -2.23 -10.55 2.28
N VAL A 91 -2.56 -10.32 1.01
CA VAL A 91 -1.64 -10.56 -0.12
C VAL A 91 -0.36 -9.73 -0.01
N LEU A 92 -0.45 -8.53 0.58
CA LEU A 92 0.67 -7.61 0.78
C LEU A 92 1.25 -7.66 2.21
N GLY A 93 0.88 -8.66 3.03
CA GLY A 93 1.41 -8.85 4.39
C GLY A 93 0.52 -8.36 5.54
N GLY A 94 -0.63 -7.74 5.25
CA GLY A 94 -1.73 -7.53 6.20
C GLY A 94 -1.55 -6.41 7.23
N ASN A 95 -0.34 -5.84 7.35
CA ASN A 95 -0.02 -4.86 8.40
C ASN A 95 0.55 -3.54 7.86
N ILE A 96 0.42 -3.30 6.55
CA ILE A 96 0.92 -2.08 5.92
C ILE A 96 0.07 -0.90 6.38
N LYS A 97 0.74 0.07 7.02
CA LYS A 97 0.12 1.31 7.50
C LYS A 97 0.51 2.50 6.64
N MET A 98 1.67 2.43 5.99
CA MET A 98 2.20 3.53 5.20
C MET A 98 3.06 3.03 4.05
N MET A 99 2.93 3.69 2.90
CA MET A 99 3.83 3.53 1.76
C MET A 99 4.44 4.86 1.39
N ALA A 100 5.74 4.85 1.09
CA ALA A 100 6.43 5.99 0.51
C ALA A 100 6.78 5.69 -0.94
N CYS A 101 6.51 6.63 -1.84
CA CYS A 101 6.89 6.55 -3.24
C CYS A 101 7.65 7.81 -3.63
N GLY A 102 8.77 7.67 -4.33
CA GLY A 102 9.56 8.82 -4.76
C GLY A 102 10.48 8.43 -5.91
N SER A 103 9.98 8.48 -7.15
CA SER A 103 10.81 8.31 -8.35
C SER A 103 10.16 8.84 -9.63
N ALA A 104 8.84 8.77 -9.75
CA ALA A 104 8.10 9.20 -10.94
C ALA A 104 6.70 9.69 -10.54
N PRO A 105 6.10 10.62 -11.31
CA PRO A 105 4.74 11.09 -11.06
C PRO A 105 3.74 9.95 -11.24
N ILE A 106 2.86 9.77 -10.26
CA ILE A 106 1.67 8.92 -10.34
C ILE A 106 0.44 9.84 -10.40
N SER A 107 -0.62 9.40 -11.08
CA SER A 107 -1.87 10.16 -11.11
C SER A 107 -2.55 10.16 -9.74
N ALA A 108 -3.12 11.31 -9.35
CA ALA A 108 -3.87 11.45 -8.10
C ALA A 108 -4.94 10.35 -7.92
N SER A 109 -5.65 10.01 -9.01
CA SER A 109 -6.66 8.95 -9.03
C SER A 109 -6.10 7.56 -8.68
N THR A 110 -4.88 7.24 -9.10
CA THR A 110 -4.22 5.97 -8.77
C THR A 110 -3.81 5.94 -7.30
N ILE A 111 -3.36 7.07 -6.74
CA ILE A 111 -3.04 7.16 -5.31
C ILE A 111 -4.30 7.01 -4.48
N GLU A 112 -5.38 7.74 -4.82
CA GLU A 112 -6.65 7.64 -4.12
C GLU A 112 -7.17 6.20 -4.13
N PHE A 113 -7.09 5.53 -5.28
CA PHE A 113 -7.42 4.12 -5.40
C PHE A 113 -6.57 3.25 -4.47
N LEU A 114 -5.25 3.40 -4.49
CA LEU A 114 -4.34 2.62 -3.67
C LEU A 114 -4.56 2.89 -2.16
N ARG A 115 -4.79 4.14 -1.76
CA ARG A 115 -5.13 4.51 -0.36
C ARG A 115 -6.41 3.85 0.10
N VAL A 116 -7.42 3.79 -0.77
CA VAL A 116 -8.71 3.15 -0.50
C VAL A 116 -8.59 1.63 -0.41
N VAL A 117 -7.83 1.02 -1.33
CA VAL A 117 -7.65 -0.44 -1.42
C VAL A 117 -6.79 -0.99 -0.30
N LEU A 118 -5.70 -0.29 0.02
CA LEU A 118 -4.75 -0.74 1.02
C LEU A 118 -5.10 -0.24 2.42
N ALA A 119 -6.05 0.70 2.52
CA ALA A 119 -6.37 1.44 3.74
C ALA A 119 -5.11 2.01 4.42
N CYS A 120 -4.11 2.38 3.62
CA CYS A 120 -2.83 2.90 4.09
C CYS A 120 -2.61 4.32 3.58
N GLU A 121 -1.75 5.05 4.28
CA GLU A 121 -1.33 6.37 3.85
C GLU A 121 -0.22 6.23 2.80
N ILE A 122 -0.35 6.94 1.68
CA ILE A 122 0.65 6.94 0.61
C ILE A 122 1.22 8.34 0.54
N ILE A 123 2.53 8.44 0.77
CA ILE A 123 3.26 9.69 0.73
C ILE A 123 4.07 9.69 -0.56
N GLU A 124 3.79 10.67 -1.40
CA GLU A 124 4.56 10.92 -2.62
C GLU A 124 5.63 11.97 -2.36
N GLY A 125 6.89 11.52 -2.40
CA GLY A 125 8.03 12.40 -2.45
C GLY A 125 8.31 12.81 -3.88
N TYR A 126 7.83 13.99 -4.29
CA TYR A 126 8.34 14.63 -5.50
C TYR A 126 9.78 15.09 -5.21
N VAL A 127 10.74 14.48 -5.92
CA VAL A 127 12.18 14.84 -6.06
C VAL A 127 13.21 14.08 -5.18
N MET A 128 13.99 13.25 -5.88
CA MET A 128 15.42 12.87 -5.77
C MET A 128 16.05 12.61 -4.37
N ASN A 129 16.35 11.32 -4.10
CA ASN A 129 17.31 10.73 -3.13
C ASN A 129 17.25 11.12 -1.64
N SER A 130 16.70 12.28 -1.29
CA SER A 130 16.78 12.89 0.04
C SER A 130 15.57 12.58 0.93
N ILE A 131 14.39 12.39 0.33
CA ILE A 131 13.15 12.08 1.07
C ILE A 131 13.21 10.68 1.66
N LEU A 132 13.83 9.69 0.98
CA LEU A 132 14.03 8.36 1.57
C LEU A 132 14.79 8.50 2.89
N CYS A 133 15.87 9.30 2.91
CA CYS A 133 16.70 9.58 4.09
C CYS A 133 15.92 10.25 5.24
N ASN A 134 15.04 11.22 4.93
CA ASN A 134 14.23 11.91 5.94
C ASN A 134 13.03 11.07 6.43
N PHE A 135 12.49 10.19 5.57
CA PHE A 135 11.41 9.28 5.91
C PHE A 135 11.84 8.22 6.94
N TYR A 136 13.08 7.73 6.87
CA TYR A 136 13.66 6.86 7.92
C TYR A 136 13.78 7.56 9.29
N ARG A 137 13.78 8.90 9.33
CA ARG A 137 13.97 9.69 10.56
C ARG A 137 12.66 9.96 11.32
N LEU A 138 11.50 9.83 10.65
CA LEU A 138 10.19 10.10 11.24
C LEU A 138 9.54 8.89 11.94
N PHE A 139 10.10 7.68 11.84
CA PHE A 139 9.46 6.46 12.36
C PHE A 139 10.29 5.72 13.41
N THR A 140 9.80 5.80 14.65
CA THR A 140 10.49 5.38 15.87
C THR A 140 10.17 3.94 16.33
N HIS A 141 9.10 3.28 15.83
CA HIS A 141 8.64 1.97 16.35
C HIS A 141 7.97 1.03 15.30
N ARG A 142 8.46 0.96 14.06
CA ARG A 142 7.81 0.13 13.01
C ARG A 142 8.81 -0.73 12.24
N VAL A 143 8.34 -1.85 11.68
CA VAL A 143 9.12 -2.71 10.78
C VAL A 143 9.06 -2.12 9.37
N LEU A 144 10.23 -1.93 8.75
CA LEU A 144 10.38 -1.38 7.41
C LEU A 144 10.99 -2.42 6.49
N LEU A 145 10.32 -2.71 5.38
CA LEU A 145 10.90 -3.52 4.31
C LEU A 145 11.70 -2.60 3.39
N VAL A 146 13.00 -2.79 3.26
CA VAL A 146 13.79 -2.07 2.27
C VAL A 146 13.87 -2.94 1.02
N MET A 147 13.21 -2.51 -0.04
CA MET A 147 13.37 -3.10 -1.37
C MET A 147 14.69 -2.57 -1.94
N VAL A 148 15.71 -3.42 -2.00
CA VAL A 148 16.97 -3.16 -2.72
C VAL A 148 16.80 -3.63 -4.16
#